data_AF-A0A6G1QV04-F1
#
_entry.id   AF-A0A6G1QV04-F1
#
_cell.length_a   1.000
_cell.length_b   1.000
_cell.length_c   1.000
_cell.angle_alpha   90.00
_cell.angle_beta   90.00
_cell.angle_gamma   90.00
#
_symmetry.space_group_name_H-M   'P 1'
#
loop_
_entity.id
_entity.type
_entity.pdbx_description
1 polymer ?
#
loop_
_entity_poly.entity_id
_entity_poly.type
_entity_poly.pdbx_seq_one_letter_code
_entity_poly.pdbx_strand_id
1 'polypeptide(L)'
;MALLKGALSLLVVLVASGCSWAEDKELSVSELLWEANKDVASRERSIIERGLQSFHDVSCIRFVQRSNQRDYLSIQSINGVFVDITEMRCILGLVVLVAVSAWAEEKVWKVLTVSELIERANRDAVRSPDEPYVEDDVAFDSEAERNADPCTSRGCMWPKSADGKVYVPYILSRVFSPREVAVIERGLQSFNGVSCIRFVKRTNQRDFLNIRSLNGCYSYIGRRNNGQDLSLQRSGCVYHHTVQHEVLHALGFHHEQKRSDRDQYIRIVLENVTPGMEHNFDKVSTLNQGTTYDYTSVMHYSKYAFSKNNQPTLVGIPDPSVEFGKATEMSQKDIIRLNRLYKC
;
A
#
# COMPACT_ATOMS: atom_id res chain seq x y z
N MET A 1 10.32 -0.58 6.91
CA MET A 1 10.46 0.35 8.06
C MET A 1 10.82 -0.32 9.39
N ALA A 2 10.22 -1.46 9.78
CA ALA A 2 10.56 -2.12 11.06
C ALA A 2 11.98 -2.72 11.10
N LEU A 3 12.46 -3.28 9.99
CA LEU A 3 13.84 -3.76 9.83
C LEU A 3 14.87 -2.62 9.85
N LEU A 4 14.54 -1.47 9.25
CA LEU A 4 15.39 -0.28 9.29
C LEU A 4 15.46 0.31 10.71
N LYS A 5 14.36 0.26 11.49
CA LYS A 5 14.38 0.66 12.91
C LYS A 5 15.24 -0.29 13.74
N GLY A 6 15.17 -1.61 13.51
CA GLY A 6 16.05 -2.58 14.17
C GLY A 6 17.53 -2.43 13.80
N ALA A 7 17.84 -2.22 12.53
CA ALA A 7 19.20 -2.03 12.03
C ALA A 7 19.78 -0.65 12.40
N LEU A 8 19.00 0.43 12.39
CA LEU A 8 19.43 1.74 12.90
C LEU A 8 19.55 1.75 14.42
N SER A 9 18.70 1.02 15.17
CA SER A 9 18.89 0.86 16.62
C SER A 9 20.22 0.16 16.93
N LEU A 10 20.64 -0.78 16.09
CA LEU A 10 21.96 -1.42 16.19
C LEU A 10 23.10 -0.42 15.84
N LEU A 11 22.89 0.44 14.84
CA LEU A 11 23.87 1.43 14.39
C LEU A 11 24.02 2.62 15.37
N VAL A 12 22.94 3.12 15.96
CA VAL A 12 22.94 4.21 16.95
C VAL A 12 23.61 3.78 18.25
N VAL A 13 23.44 2.51 18.66
CA VAL A 13 24.14 1.96 19.84
C VAL A 13 25.64 1.80 19.59
N LEU A 14 26.06 1.39 18.39
CA LEU A 14 27.47 1.22 18.02
C LEU A 14 28.22 2.55 17.84
N VAL A 15 27.53 3.62 17.43
CA VAL A 15 28.12 4.97 17.27
C VAL A 15 28.04 5.80 18.56
N ALA A 16 27.04 5.56 19.43
CA ALA A 16 26.88 6.32 20.68
C ALA A 16 27.67 5.74 21.88
N SER A 17 28.21 4.52 21.80
CA SER A 17 29.03 3.93 22.88
C SER A 17 30.46 4.51 22.99
N GLY A 18 30.69 5.69 22.42
CA GLY A 18 31.85 6.54 22.68
C GLY A 18 31.64 7.62 23.75
N CYS A 19 30.47 7.72 24.41
CA CYS A 19 30.26 8.70 25.49
C CYS A 19 29.49 8.11 26.67
N SER A 20 30.09 8.27 27.85
CA SER A 20 29.57 8.00 29.20
C SER A 20 28.17 8.55 29.43
N TRP A 21 27.15 7.72 29.68
CA TRP A 21 25.93 8.05 30.44
C TRP A 21 25.12 6.76 30.66
N ALA A 22 25.36 6.07 31.79
CA ALA A 22 24.39 5.22 32.51
C ALA A 22 25.11 4.50 33.66
N GLU A 23 25.36 5.23 34.74
CA GLU A 23 25.52 4.61 36.06
C GLU A 23 24.15 4.08 36.53
N ASP A 24 24.21 3.03 37.35
CA ASP A 24 23.10 2.42 38.10
C ASP A 24 22.16 1.44 37.37
N LYS A 25 22.76 0.38 36.83
CA LYS A 25 22.43 -1.05 37.09
C LYS A 25 23.30 -1.92 36.18
N GLU A 26 24.14 -2.77 36.77
CA GLU A 26 24.97 -3.74 36.04
C GLU A 26 24.08 -4.82 35.37
N LEU A 27 23.60 -4.53 34.17
CA LEU A 27 23.25 -5.56 33.18
C LEU A 27 24.36 -5.56 32.14
N SER A 28 24.91 -6.74 31.85
CA SER A 28 25.90 -6.86 30.78
C SER A 28 25.30 -6.43 29.45
N VAL A 29 26.12 -5.90 28.53
CA VAL A 29 25.68 -5.56 27.16
C VAL A 29 24.97 -6.74 26.49
N SER A 30 25.41 -7.97 26.79
CA SER A 30 24.77 -9.22 26.37
C SER A 30 23.35 -9.42 26.92
N GLU A 31 23.07 -9.07 28.17
CA GLU A 31 21.74 -9.20 28.79
C GLU A 31 20.76 -8.14 28.27
N LEU A 32 21.24 -6.92 28.02
CA LEU A 32 20.44 -5.85 27.40
C LEU A 32 20.05 -6.19 25.97
N LEU A 33 20.99 -6.73 25.19
CA LEU A 33 20.74 -7.21 23.82
C LEU A 33 19.78 -8.42 23.80
N TRP A 34 19.88 -9.31 24.79
CA TRP A 34 18.97 -10.44 24.96
C TRP A 34 17.54 -9.97 25.24
N GLU A 35 17.35 -9.09 26.21
CA GLU A 35 16.04 -8.56 26.60
C GLU A 35 15.36 -7.77 25.48
N ALA A 36 16.13 -7.01 24.68
CA ALA A 36 15.59 -6.27 23.54
C ALA A 36 15.18 -7.17 22.36
N ASN A 37 15.79 -8.36 22.20
CA ASN A 37 15.59 -9.22 21.03
C ASN A 37 14.74 -10.47 21.30
N LYS A 38 14.48 -10.85 22.56
CA LYS A 38 13.77 -12.09 22.91
C LYS A 38 12.36 -12.20 22.31
N ASP A 39 11.66 -11.07 22.17
CA ASP A 39 10.30 -11.03 21.61
C ASP A 39 10.29 -11.03 20.07
N VAL A 40 11.35 -10.55 19.44
CA VAL A 40 11.52 -10.57 17.98
C VAL A 40 11.93 -11.97 17.53
N ALA A 41 12.88 -12.59 18.24
CA ALA A 41 13.34 -13.95 17.96
C ALA A 41 12.24 -15.01 18.11
N SER A 42 11.28 -14.81 19.02
CA SER A 42 10.15 -15.74 19.21
C SER A 42 9.02 -15.55 18.20
N ARG A 43 8.71 -14.31 17.80
CA ARG A 43 7.63 -13.99 16.82
C ARG A 43 8.02 -14.27 15.37
N GLU A 44 9.27 -14.03 15.01
CA GLU A 44 9.77 -14.09 13.62
C GLU A 44 10.63 -15.34 13.36
N ARG A 45 10.66 -16.29 14.29
CA ARG A 45 11.48 -17.52 14.25
C ARG A 45 11.47 -18.22 12.90
N SER A 46 10.28 -18.43 12.32
CA SER A 46 10.13 -19.12 11.03
C SER A 46 10.73 -18.36 9.85
N ILE A 47 10.81 -17.03 9.92
CA ILE A 47 11.39 -16.18 8.88
C ILE A 47 12.91 -16.20 8.98
N ILE A 48 13.43 -16.13 10.21
CA ILE A 48 14.86 -16.24 10.51
C ILE A 48 15.38 -17.62 10.09
N GLU A 49 14.69 -18.70 10.43
CA GLU A 49 15.06 -20.07 10.04
C GLU A 49 15.08 -20.25 8.51
N ARG A 50 14.11 -19.68 7.77
CA ARG A 50 14.11 -19.70 6.30
C ARG A 50 15.27 -18.90 5.70
N GLY A 51 15.60 -17.75 6.29
CA GLY A 51 16.74 -16.94 5.85
C GLY A 51 18.07 -17.66 6.04
N LEU A 52 18.25 -18.33 7.19
CA LEU A 52 19.44 -19.13 7.49
C LEU A 52 19.55 -20.35 6.57
N GLN A 53 18.44 -21.04 6.29
CA GLN A 53 18.41 -22.16 5.35
C GLN A 53 18.80 -21.71 3.94
N SER A 54 18.22 -20.60 3.47
CA SER A 54 18.55 -20.06 2.15
C SER A 54 20.03 -19.63 2.05
N PHE A 55 20.64 -19.19 3.15
CA PHE A 55 22.06 -18.87 3.23
C PHE A 55 22.95 -20.13 3.24
N HIS A 56 22.51 -21.23 3.85
CA HIS A 56 23.20 -22.52 3.78
C HIS A 56 23.28 -23.07 2.34
N ASP A 57 22.20 -22.90 1.58
CA ASP A 57 22.10 -23.45 0.22
C ASP A 57 23.02 -22.72 -0.78
N VAL A 58 23.44 -21.50 -0.46
CA VAL A 58 24.26 -20.63 -1.35
C VAL A 58 25.65 -20.32 -0.79
N SER A 59 25.99 -20.83 0.39
CA SER A 59 27.31 -20.63 1.02
C SER A 59 27.86 -21.93 1.57
N CYS A 60 29.17 -21.99 1.81
CA CYS A 60 29.82 -23.08 2.54
C CYS A 60 29.72 -22.93 4.07
N ILE A 61 29.04 -21.88 4.55
CA ILE A 61 28.87 -21.59 5.97
C ILE A 61 27.65 -22.35 6.47
N ARG A 62 27.77 -22.97 7.65
CA ARG A 62 26.70 -23.71 8.31
C ARG A 62 26.51 -23.15 9.71
N PHE A 63 25.27 -22.78 10.01
CA PHE A 63 24.81 -22.34 11.32
C PHE A 63 24.17 -23.53 12.03
N VAL A 64 24.63 -23.81 13.25
CA VAL A 64 24.11 -24.91 14.07
C VAL A 64 23.38 -24.31 15.27
N GLN A 65 22.17 -24.79 15.55
CA GLN A 65 21.44 -24.43 16.76
C GLN A 65 22.18 -25.00 17.98
N ARG A 66 22.63 -24.15 18.90
CA ARG A 66 23.25 -24.61 20.15
C ARG A 66 22.21 -25.08 21.16
N SER A 67 22.54 -26.14 21.89
CA SER A 67 21.69 -26.75 22.93
C SER A 67 21.70 -26.03 24.29
N ASN A 68 22.50 -24.96 24.47
CA ASN A 68 22.54 -24.16 25.70
C ASN A 68 22.50 -22.63 25.42
N GLN A 69 21.67 -21.94 26.20
CA GLN A 69 21.08 -20.60 25.96
C GLN A 69 22.00 -19.38 26.11
N ARG A 70 23.23 -19.36 25.58
CA ARG A 70 24.05 -18.12 25.70
C ARG A 70 24.68 -17.52 24.44
N ASP A 71 24.60 -18.16 23.27
CA ASP A 71 24.99 -17.51 22.00
C ASP A 71 24.25 -18.15 20.82
N TYR A 72 23.93 -17.35 19.78
CA TYR A 72 23.07 -17.78 18.68
C TYR A 72 23.79 -18.34 17.44
N LEU A 73 25.11 -18.19 17.31
CA LEU A 73 25.83 -18.62 16.10
C LEU A 73 27.26 -19.07 16.38
N SER A 74 27.70 -20.15 15.73
CA SER A 74 29.09 -20.60 15.65
C SER A 74 29.41 -20.97 14.21
N ILE A 75 30.59 -20.56 13.71
CA ILE A 75 31.10 -20.86 12.37
C ILE A 75 32.24 -21.87 12.50
N GLN A 76 32.19 -22.99 11.78
CA GLN A 76 33.31 -23.93 11.64
C GLN A 76 33.98 -23.82 10.26
N SER A 77 35.31 -23.76 10.25
CA SER A 77 36.14 -23.87 9.03
C SER A 77 36.55 -25.33 8.82
N ILE A 78 36.59 -25.79 7.56
CA ILE A 78 36.85 -27.20 7.22
C ILE A 78 38.35 -27.57 7.21
N ASN A 79 39.29 -26.62 7.21
CA ASN A 79 40.73 -26.96 7.15
C ASN A 79 41.53 -26.23 8.24
N GLY A 80 41.98 -26.99 9.24
CA GLY A 80 42.60 -26.52 10.49
C GLY A 80 43.96 -25.83 10.34
N VAL A 81 43.96 -24.55 9.98
CA VAL A 81 45.11 -23.65 10.15
C VAL A 81 44.66 -22.44 10.96
N PHE A 82 45.20 -22.29 12.17
CA PHE A 82 45.07 -21.07 12.97
C PHE A 82 46.01 -20.01 12.39
N VAL A 83 45.45 -19.01 11.73
CA VAL A 83 46.08 -17.71 11.55
C VAL A 83 45.18 -16.71 12.26
N ASP A 84 45.75 -15.99 13.22
CA ASP A 84 45.07 -14.91 13.95
C ASP A 84 44.83 -13.74 12.99
N ILE A 85 43.59 -13.65 12.49
CA ILE A 85 43.09 -12.59 11.59
C ILE A 85 41.71 -12.13 12.09
N THR A 86 41.56 -12.07 13.41
CA THR A 86 40.26 -12.03 14.08
C THR A 86 39.54 -10.69 13.92
N GLU A 87 40.27 -9.58 13.74
CA GLU A 87 39.66 -8.26 13.52
C GLU A 87 39.29 -7.99 12.05
N MET A 88 40.10 -8.45 11.09
CA MET A 88 39.88 -8.11 9.67
C MET A 88 38.71 -8.90 9.03
N ARG A 89 38.45 -10.12 9.50
CA ARG A 89 37.36 -10.98 8.98
C ARG A 89 35.99 -10.60 9.53
N CYS A 90 35.91 -10.08 10.74
CA CYS A 90 34.66 -9.54 11.29
C CYS A 90 34.26 -8.26 10.54
N ILE A 91 35.22 -7.39 10.24
CA ILE A 91 34.97 -6.18 9.45
C ILE A 91 34.60 -6.53 8.01
N LEU A 92 35.33 -7.43 7.33
CA LEU A 92 34.98 -7.87 5.98
C LEU A 92 33.65 -8.62 5.92
N GLY A 93 33.36 -9.48 6.91
CA GLY A 93 32.09 -10.20 7.00
C GLY A 93 30.91 -9.26 7.26
N LEU A 94 31.09 -8.24 8.11
CA LEU A 94 30.08 -7.24 8.40
C LEU A 94 29.92 -6.24 7.26
N VAL A 95 31.00 -5.88 6.56
CA VAL A 95 30.96 -5.09 5.31
C VAL A 95 30.30 -5.87 4.19
N VAL A 96 30.55 -7.18 4.04
CA VAL A 96 29.84 -8.02 3.08
C VAL A 96 28.39 -8.21 3.49
N LEU A 97 28.07 -8.36 4.78
CA LEU A 97 26.69 -8.44 5.24
C LEU A 97 25.94 -7.13 5.00
N VAL A 98 26.56 -5.98 5.32
CA VAL A 98 26.05 -4.63 5.05
C VAL A 98 25.96 -4.37 3.56
N ALA A 99 26.94 -4.80 2.76
CA ALA A 99 26.91 -4.67 1.31
C ALA A 99 25.86 -5.60 0.69
N VAL A 100 25.68 -6.83 1.18
CA VAL A 100 24.65 -7.76 0.72
C VAL A 100 23.27 -7.31 1.18
N SER A 101 23.14 -6.69 2.36
CA SER A 101 21.88 -6.10 2.81
C SER A 101 21.58 -4.77 2.13
N ALA A 102 22.58 -3.94 1.82
CA ALA A 102 22.46 -2.74 1.00
C ALA A 102 22.17 -3.07 -0.49
N TRP A 103 22.79 -4.11 -1.03
CA TRP A 103 22.56 -4.61 -2.39
C TRP A 103 21.24 -5.38 -2.49
N ALA A 104 20.85 -6.08 -1.42
CA ALA A 104 19.49 -6.59 -1.27
C ALA A 104 18.50 -5.44 -1.12
N GLU A 105 18.85 -4.31 -0.47
CA GLU A 105 18.05 -3.08 -0.36
C GLU A 105 17.87 -2.34 -1.69
N GLU A 106 18.87 -2.33 -2.56
CA GLU A 106 18.70 -1.82 -3.93
C GLU A 106 17.69 -2.68 -4.73
N LYS A 107 17.51 -3.94 -4.31
CA LYS A 107 16.44 -4.84 -4.78
C LYS A 107 15.29 -5.02 -3.78
N VAL A 108 15.22 -4.23 -2.71
CA VAL A 108 14.13 -4.28 -1.73
C VAL A 108 12.93 -3.64 -2.38
N TRP A 109 11.95 -4.49 -2.71
CA TRP A 109 10.54 -4.20 -2.92
C TRP A 109 10.23 -2.71 -3.08
N LYS A 110 10.35 -2.19 -4.32
CA LYS A 110 9.75 -0.90 -4.67
C LYS A 110 8.31 -0.98 -4.16
N VAL A 111 7.98 -0.22 -3.11
CA VAL A 111 6.61 -0.15 -2.60
C VAL A 111 5.83 0.46 -3.74
N LEU A 112 5.08 -0.40 -4.43
CA LEU A 112 4.30 0.03 -5.57
C LEU A 112 3.25 1.00 -5.06
N THR A 113 3.08 2.09 -5.80
CA THR A 113 2.08 3.09 -5.47
C THR A 113 0.70 2.52 -5.78
N VAL A 114 -0.36 3.14 -5.23
CA VAL A 114 -1.74 2.70 -5.50
C VAL A 114 -2.02 2.66 -7.00
N SER A 115 -1.67 3.72 -7.72
CA SER A 115 -1.85 3.81 -9.16
C SER A 115 -1.02 2.77 -9.92
N GLU A 116 0.22 2.49 -9.50
CA GLU A 116 1.03 1.44 -10.13
C GLU A 116 0.44 0.03 -9.94
N LEU A 117 -0.17 -0.25 -8.79
CA LEU A 117 -0.81 -1.55 -8.52
C LEU A 117 -2.08 -1.75 -9.32
N ILE A 118 -2.97 -0.75 -9.30
CA ILE A 118 -4.24 -0.78 -10.02
C ILE A 118 -3.99 -0.88 -11.53
N GLU A 119 -3.09 -0.06 -12.08
CA GLU A 119 -2.75 -0.09 -13.50
C GLU A 119 -2.24 -1.49 -13.91
N ARG A 120 -1.36 -2.10 -13.10
CA ARG A 120 -0.85 -3.45 -13.39
C ARG A 120 -1.92 -4.53 -13.31
N ALA A 121 -2.84 -4.43 -12.36
CA ALA A 121 -3.93 -5.38 -12.21
C ALA A 121 -4.97 -5.25 -13.34
N ASN A 122 -5.18 -4.04 -13.86
CA ASN A 122 -6.22 -3.75 -14.85
C ASN A 122 -5.74 -3.81 -16.31
N ARG A 123 -4.45 -3.59 -16.58
CA ARG A 123 -3.88 -3.48 -17.95
C ARG A 123 -4.29 -4.60 -18.89
N ASP A 124 -4.24 -5.84 -18.44
CA ASP A 124 -4.51 -7.03 -19.25
C ASP A 124 -5.76 -7.80 -18.77
N ALA A 125 -6.62 -7.13 -18.00
CA ALA A 125 -7.80 -7.74 -17.41
C ALA A 125 -8.86 -8.03 -18.48
N VAL A 126 -8.98 -9.31 -18.87
CA VAL A 126 -10.08 -9.78 -19.73
C VAL A 126 -11.32 -9.98 -18.87
N ARG A 127 -12.34 -9.14 -19.08
CA ARG A 127 -13.56 -9.15 -18.27
C ARG A 127 -14.53 -10.23 -18.72
N SER A 128 -15.19 -10.86 -17.75
CA SER A 128 -16.22 -11.86 -18.01
C SER A 128 -17.52 -11.18 -18.43
N PRO A 129 -18.42 -11.83 -19.20
CA PRO A 129 -19.68 -11.21 -19.63
C PRO A 129 -20.63 -10.80 -18.50
N ASP A 130 -20.45 -11.32 -17.29
CA ASP A 130 -21.20 -10.99 -16.08
C ASP A 130 -20.60 -9.83 -15.28
N GLU A 131 -19.41 -9.35 -15.65
CA GLU A 131 -18.81 -8.16 -15.06
C GLU A 131 -19.37 -6.88 -15.68
N PRO A 132 -19.42 -5.77 -14.91
CA PRO A 132 -19.82 -4.49 -15.46
C PRO A 132 -18.83 -3.97 -16.50
N TYR A 133 -19.27 -2.98 -17.24
CA TYR A 133 -18.38 -2.19 -18.08
C TYR A 133 -17.45 -1.36 -17.17
N VAL A 134 -16.14 -1.57 -17.29
CA VAL A 134 -15.12 -0.90 -16.46
C VAL A 134 -14.18 -0.12 -17.36
N GLU A 135 -13.94 1.15 -17.02
CA GLU A 135 -12.85 1.96 -17.57
C GLU A 135 -11.83 2.23 -16.48
N ASP A 136 -10.58 1.85 -16.75
CA ASP A 136 -9.52 1.79 -15.74
C ASP A 136 -9.96 0.97 -14.52
N ASP A 137 -10.37 1.64 -13.43
CA ASP A 137 -10.84 1.10 -12.15
C ASP A 137 -12.25 1.60 -11.78
N VAL A 138 -12.96 2.26 -12.69
CA VAL A 138 -14.33 2.74 -12.48
C VAL A 138 -15.33 1.91 -13.26
N ALA A 139 -16.31 1.34 -12.56
CA ALA A 139 -17.42 0.59 -13.15
C ALA A 139 -18.63 1.48 -13.48
N PHE A 140 -19.30 1.16 -14.59
CA PHE A 140 -20.52 1.82 -15.08
C PHE A 140 -21.58 0.78 -15.45
N ASP A 141 -22.86 1.17 -15.33
CA ASP A 141 -23.99 0.32 -15.72
C ASP A 141 -24.10 0.20 -17.26
N SER A 142 -23.61 1.19 -17.99
CA SER A 142 -23.46 1.15 -19.45
C SER A 142 -22.44 2.17 -19.95
N GLU A 143 -21.99 2.01 -21.19
CA GLU A 143 -21.10 2.96 -21.88
C GLU A 143 -21.68 4.39 -21.98
N ALA A 144 -23.01 4.54 -21.95
CA ALA A 144 -23.66 5.85 -21.97
C ALA A 144 -23.50 6.64 -20.66
N GLU A 145 -23.19 5.98 -19.53
CA GLU A 145 -23.10 6.64 -18.21
C GLU A 145 -21.72 7.25 -17.92
N ARG A 146 -20.70 6.96 -18.74
CA ARG A 146 -19.31 7.34 -18.50
C ARG A 146 -19.06 8.82 -18.18
N ASN A 147 -19.80 9.72 -18.84
CA ASN A 147 -19.60 11.17 -18.75
C ASN A 147 -20.71 11.88 -17.96
N ALA A 148 -21.66 11.13 -17.40
CA ALA A 148 -22.93 11.71 -16.97
C ALA A 148 -22.90 12.35 -15.56
N ASP A 149 -21.83 12.20 -14.78
CA ASP A 149 -21.98 12.24 -13.31
C ASP A 149 -21.24 13.37 -12.58
N PRO A 150 -21.96 14.13 -11.74
CA PRO A 150 -21.58 14.24 -10.34
C PRO A 150 -22.62 13.54 -9.47
N CYS A 151 -22.39 12.26 -9.19
CA CYS A 151 -23.41 11.40 -8.56
C CYS A 151 -23.80 11.92 -7.19
N THR A 152 -22.82 12.50 -6.51
CA THR A 152 -22.94 13.08 -5.18
C THR A 152 -23.84 14.30 -5.15
N SER A 153 -24.09 14.94 -6.29
CA SER A 153 -25.10 15.99 -6.44
C SER A 153 -26.52 15.46 -6.71
N ARG A 154 -26.65 14.18 -7.09
CA ARG A 154 -27.91 13.53 -7.52
C ARG A 154 -28.42 12.43 -6.59
N GLY A 155 -27.79 12.24 -5.43
CA GLY A 155 -28.27 11.32 -4.39
C GLY A 155 -27.63 9.92 -4.36
N CYS A 156 -26.50 9.71 -5.05
CA CYS A 156 -25.73 8.46 -4.97
C CYS A 156 -24.97 8.30 -3.63
N MET A 157 -25.10 9.22 -2.67
CA MET A 157 -24.35 9.10 -1.42
C MET A 157 -24.91 7.97 -0.55
N TRP A 158 -24.04 7.36 0.26
CA TRP A 158 -24.49 6.47 1.33
C TRP A 158 -25.27 7.26 2.38
N PRO A 159 -26.41 6.74 2.86
CA PRO A 159 -27.28 7.49 3.76
C PRO A 159 -26.62 7.68 5.13
N LYS A 160 -26.77 8.90 5.67
CA LYS A 160 -26.37 9.21 7.04
C LYS A 160 -27.47 8.80 8.02
N SER A 161 -27.09 8.04 9.04
CA SER A 161 -27.95 7.61 10.13
C SER A 161 -28.15 8.72 11.16
N ALA A 162 -29.20 8.57 11.99
CA ALA A 162 -29.60 9.56 12.97
C ALA A 162 -28.53 9.86 14.04
N ASP A 163 -27.63 8.91 14.30
CA ASP A 163 -26.48 9.06 15.20
C ASP A 163 -25.31 9.84 14.58
N GLY A 164 -25.48 10.35 13.37
CA GLY A 164 -24.47 11.08 12.63
C GLY A 164 -23.39 10.20 11.98
N LYS A 165 -23.56 8.87 11.96
CA LYS A 165 -22.67 7.94 11.25
C LYS A 165 -23.22 7.56 9.89
N VAL A 166 -22.34 7.13 8.99
CA VAL A 166 -22.71 6.60 7.67
C VAL A 166 -22.32 5.14 7.66
N TYR A 167 -23.30 4.26 7.76
CA TYR A 167 -23.07 2.82 7.76
C TYR A 167 -23.05 2.29 6.33
N VAL A 168 -21.93 1.71 5.93
CA VAL A 168 -21.74 1.06 4.62
C VAL A 168 -21.69 -0.45 4.84
N PRO A 169 -22.79 -1.18 4.57
CA PRO A 169 -22.82 -2.62 4.73
C PRO A 169 -21.94 -3.29 3.67
N TYR A 170 -21.26 -4.37 4.03
CA TYR A 170 -20.46 -5.15 3.08
C TYR A 170 -20.52 -6.65 3.33
N ILE A 171 -20.28 -7.42 2.27
CA ILE A 171 -19.99 -8.85 2.34
C ILE A 171 -18.62 -9.11 1.69
N LEU A 172 -17.95 -10.18 2.13
CA LEU A 172 -16.69 -10.63 1.54
C LEU A 172 -16.92 -11.99 0.87
N SER A 173 -16.42 -12.14 -0.35
CA SER A 173 -16.37 -13.45 -1.00
C SER A 173 -15.53 -14.43 -0.19
N ARG A 174 -15.97 -15.70 -0.14
CA ARG A 174 -15.28 -16.78 0.59
C ARG A 174 -13.93 -17.18 -0.01
N VAL A 175 -13.61 -16.68 -1.20
CA VAL A 175 -12.34 -16.97 -1.90
C VAL A 175 -11.14 -16.26 -1.27
N PHE A 176 -11.36 -15.20 -0.49
CA PHE A 176 -10.30 -14.51 0.22
C PHE A 176 -9.83 -15.36 1.42
N SER A 177 -8.52 -15.56 1.53
CA SER A 177 -7.88 -16.19 2.68
C SER A 177 -8.02 -15.32 3.94
N PRO A 178 -7.85 -15.88 5.14
CA PRO A 178 -7.89 -15.10 6.38
C PRO A 178 -6.90 -13.92 6.41
N ARG A 179 -5.75 -14.06 5.74
CA ARG A 179 -4.75 -12.98 5.63
C ARG A 179 -5.26 -11.84 4.73
N GLU A 180 -5.86 -12.17 3.59
CA GLU A 180 -6.44 -11.19 2.67
C GLU A 180 -7.65 -10.50 3.30
N VAL A 181 -8.53 -11.24 3.97
CA VAL A 181 -9.64 -10.69 4.77
C VAL A 181 -9.12 -9.68 5.78
N ALA A 182 -8.06 -10.00 6.52
CA ALA A 182 -7.47 -9.07 7.47
C ALA A 182 -6.90 -7.80 6.81
N VAL A 183 -6.36 -7.86 5.59
CA VAL A 183 -5.91 -6.68 4.84
C VAL A 183 -7.11 -5.81 4.44
N ILE A 184 -8.14 -6.43 3.87
CA ILE A 184 -9.36 -5.74 3.43
C ILE A 184 -10.03 -5.06 4.63
N GLU A 185 -10.24 -5.79 5.74
CA GLU A 185 -10.88 -5.25 6.93
C GLU A 185 -10.07 -4.13 7.57
N ARG A 186 -8.73 -4.19 7.57
CA ARG A 186 -7.89 -3.05 8.00
C ARG A 186 -8.08 -1.83 7.10
N GLY A 187 -8.13 -2.02 5.77
CA GLY A 187 -8.41 -0.93 4.83
C GLY A 187 -9.76 -0.28 5.08
N LEU A 188 -10.82 -1.08 5.27
CA LEU A 188 -12.15 -0.58 5.63
C LEU A 188 -12.16 0.14 6.99
N GLN A 189 -11.51 -0.42 8.00
CA GLN A 189 -11.46 0.15 9.35
C GLN A 189 -10.66 1.45 9.43
N SER A 190 -9.73 1.70 8.50
CA SER A 190 -8.94 2.94 8.45
C SER A 190 -9.81 4.20 8.39
N PHE A 191 -11.01 4.12 7.81
CA PHE A 191 -11.97 5.22 7.75
C PHE A 191 -12.61 5.56 9.10
N ASN A 192 -12.65 4.62 10.05
CA ASN A 192 -13.37 4.79 11.32
C ASN A 192 -12.77 5.89 12.21
N GLY A 193 -11.43 6.02 12.19
CA GLY A 193 -10.67 6.97 13.01
C GLY A 193 -10.62 8.39 12.45
N VAL A 194 -10.88 8.55 11.15
CA VAL A 194 -10.71 9.82 10.43
C VAL A 194 -12.02 10.41 9.91
N SER A 195 -13.12 9.66 9.98
CA SER A 195 -14.42 10.08 9.45
C SER A 195 -15.61 9.51 10.22
N CYS A 196 -16.83 9.88 9.79
CA CYS A 196 -18.08 9.30 10.25
C CYS A 196 -18.52 8.03 9.48
N ILE A 197 -17.73 7.56 8.50
CA ILE A 197 -18.00 6.33 7.74
C ILE A 197 -17.73 5.10 8.60
N ARG A 198 -18.63 4.11 8.58
CA ARG A 198 -18.54 2.86 9.34
C ARG A 198 -18.86 1.68 8.44
N PHE A 199 -17.87 0.86 8.15
CA PHE A 199 -18.10 -0.40 7.42
C PHE A 199 -18.60 -1.48 8.36
N VAL A 200 -19.73 -2.09 8.02
CA VAL A 200 -20.38 -3.12 8.84
C VAL A 200 -20.67 -4.37 8.03
N LYS A 201 -20.52 -5.55 8.64
CA LYS A 201 -20.95 -6.79 7.97
C LYS A 201 -22.45 -6.70 7.69
N ARG A 202 -22.83 -6.95 6.44
CA ARG A 202 -24.22 -6.92 6.03
C ARG A 202 -25.02 -8.00 6.75
N THR A 203 -26.25 -7.65 7.14
CA THR A 203 -27.28 -8.58 7.58
C THR A 203 -28.40 -8.64 6.55
N ASN A 204 -29.25 -7.61 6.50
CA ASN A 204 -30.44 -7.53 5.64
C ASN A 204 -30.53 -6.20 4.87
N GLN A 205 -29.51 -5.35 4.93
CA GLN A 205 -29.52 -4.08 4.23
C GLN A 205 -29.62 -4.32 2.72
N ARG A 206 -30.47 -3.53 2.06
CA ARG A 206 -30.70 -3.62 0.62
C ARG A 206 -29.44 -3.28 -0.16
N ASP A 207 -28.85 -2.12 0.15
CA ASP A 207 -27.66 -1.60 -0.53
C ASP A 207 -26.42 -1.98 0.27
N PHE A 208 -25.40 -2.51 -0.41
CA PHE A 208 -24.17 -2.99 0.23
C PHE A 208 -23.04 -3.16 -0.79
N LEU A 209 -21.81 -3.18 -0.29
CA LEU A 209 -20.62 -3.55 -1.07
C LEU A 209 -20.47 -5.07 -1.10
N ASN A 210 -20.44 -5.64 -2.30
CA ASN A 210 -20.12 -7.03 -2.55
C ASN A 210 -18.65 -7.14 -2.94
N ILE A 211 -17.79 -7.33 -1.94
CA ILE A 211 -16.34 -7.35 -2.16
C ILE A 211 -15.94 -8.74 -2.66
N ARG A 212 -15.49 -8.80 -3.92
CA ARG A 212 -15.18 -10.03 -4.65
C ARG A 212 -13.77 -9.97 -5.23
N SER A 213 -13.24 -11.12 -5.62
CA SER A 213 -12.03 -11.18 -6.45
C SER A 213 -12.49 -11.45 -7.88
N LEU A 214 -12.74 -10.38 -8.64
CA LEU A 214 -13.02 -10.44 -10.08
C LEU A 214 -11.74 -10.10 -10.85
N ASN A 215 -11.86 -9.73 -12.12
CA ASN A 215 -10.69 -9.38 -12.94
C ASN A 215 -10.28 -7.93 -12.62
N GLY A 216 -9.07 -7.70 -12.12
CA GLY A 216 -8.61 -6.35 -11.78
C GLY A 216 -9.18 -5.73 -10.49
N CYS A 217 -8.84 -4.46 -10.26
CA CYS A 217 -9.29 -3.62 -9.15
C CYS A 217 -10.30 -2.60 -9.70
N TYR A 218 -11.50 -2.53 -9.12
CA TYR A 218 -12.46 -1.51 -9.52
C TYR A 218 -13.61 -1.34 -8.52
N SER A 219 -14.28 -0.19 -8.61
CA SER A 219 -15.54 0.07 -7.94
C SER A 219 -16.46 0.98 -8.77
N TYR A 220 -17.73 1.03 -8.39
CA TYR A 220 -18.63 2.07 -8.88
C TYR A 220 -18.39 3.38 -8.13
N ILE A 221 -18.69 4.51 -8.78
CA ILE A 221 -18.75 5.79 -8.09
C ILE A 221 -20.06 5.89 -7.29
N GLY A 222 -19.94 5.99 -5.96
CA GLY A 222 -21.07 6.14 -5.04
C GLY A 222 -21.88 4.86 -4.77
N ARG A 223 -22.95 5.02 -3.98
CA ARG A 223 -23.96 3.99 -3.67
C ARG A 223 -24.86 3.74 -4.88
N ARG A 224 -24.98 2.47 -5.26
CA ARG A 224 -25.95 1.95 -6.22
C ARG A 224 -27.14 1.32 -5.49
N ASN A 225 -28.20 1.03 -6.24
CA ASN A 225 -29.34 0.29 -5.71
C ASN A 225 -28.99 -1.20 -5.59
N ASN A 226 -29.29 -1.82 -4.46
CA ASN A 226 -28.94 -3.21 -4.14
C ASN A 226 -27.43 -3.44 -3.96
N GLY A 227 -26.97 -4.69 -4.11
CA GLY A 227 -25.55 -5.01 -4.01
C GLY A 227 -24.77 -4.48 -5.19
N GLN A 228 -23.65 -3.81 -4.92
CA GLN A 228 -22.70 -3.36 -5.93
C GLN A 228 -21.36 -4.07 -5.75
N ASP A 229 -20.78 -4.54 -6.86
CA ASP A 229 -19.49 -5.21 -6.81
C ASP A 229 -18.37 -4.18 -6.58
N LEU A 230 -17.43 -4.55 -5.71
CA LEU A 230 -16.12 -3.92 -5.56
C LEU A 230 -15.10 -5.03 -5.75
N SER A 231 -14.34 -4.97 -6.84
CA SER A 231 -13.37 -6.00 -7.16
C SER A 231 -12.03 -5.69 -6.52
N LEU A 232 -11.53 -6.66 -5.77
CA LEU A 232 -10.15 -6.73 -5.32
C LEU A 232 -9.61 -8.09 -5.79
N GLN A 233 -9.07 -8.14 -7.01
CA GLN A 233 -8.39 -9.33 -7.50
C GLN A 233 -7.30 -9.76 -6.51
N ARG A 234 -7.36 -11.02 -6.07
CA ARG A 234 -6.40 -11.58 -5.09
C ARG A 234 -4.95 -11.39 -5.51
N SER A 235 -4.68 -11.58 -6.80
CA SER A 235 -3.40 -11.30 -7.43
C SER A 235 -3.32 -9.84 -7.89
N GLY A 236 -3.04 -8.91 -6.97
CA GLY A 236 -2.67 -7.53 -7.35
C GLY A 236 -3.44 -6.40 -6.67
N CYS A 237 -4.61 -6.67 -6.08
CA CYS A 237 -5.45 -5.60 -5.50
C CYS A 237 -5.59 -5.66 -3.98
N VAL A 238 -5.22 -6.77 -3.32
CA VAL A 238 -5.44 -6.93 -1.87
C VAL A 238 -4.32 -6.26 -1.06
N TYR A 239 -4.27 -4.93 -1.18
CA TYR A 239 -3.38 -4.04 -0.44
C TYR A 239 -4.20 -3.00 0.32
N HIS A 240 -3.73 -2.58 1.49
CA HIS A 240 -4.43 -1.61 2.34
C HIS A 240 -4.84 -0.35 1.58
N HIS A 241 -3.93 0.19 0.77
CA HIS A 241 -4.13 1.44 0.05
C HIS A 241 -4.98 1.29 -1.22
N THR A 242 -4.95 0.13 -1.89
CA THR A 242 -5.89 -0.19 -2.97
C THR A 242 -7.30 -0.31 -2.42
N VAL A 243 -7.48 -0.95 -1.24
CA VAL A 243 -8.78 -0.98 -0.56
C VAL A 243 -9.28 0.43 -0.27
N GLN A 244 -8.43 1.34 0.23
CA GLN A 244 -8.81 2.74 0.45
C GLN A 244 -9.25 3.43 -0.83
N HIS A 245 -8.53 3.23 -1.93
CA HIS A 245 -8.83 3.82 -3.24
C HIS A 245 -10.19 3.36 -3.78
N GLU A 246 -10.40 2.05 -3.89
CA GLU A 246 -11.66 1.50 -4.40
C GLU A 246 -12.86 1.84 -3.52
N VAL A 247 -12.63 1.97 -2.21
CA VAL A 247 -13.66 2.39 -1.27
C VAL A 247 -13.98 3.88 -1.42
N LEU A 248 -13.00 4.74 -1.72
CA LEU A 248 -13.27 6.14 -2.02
C LEU A 248 -14.12 6.28 -3.30
N HIS A 249 -13.88 5.47 -4.33
CA HIS A 249 -14.81 5.37 -5.47
C HIS A 249 -16.22 5.02 -4.99
N ALA A 250 -16.38 3.94 -4.22
CA ALA A 250 -17.69 3.54 -3.67
C ALA A 250 -18.35 4.61 -2.79
N LEU A 251 -17.57 5.52 -2.21
CA LEU A 251 -18.05 6.66 -1.41
C LEU A 251 -18.38 7.90 -2.24
N GLY A 252 -18.06 7.91 -3.54
CA GLY A 252 -18.44 8.96 -4.50
C GLY A 252 -17.29 9.83 -5.01
N PHE A 253 -16.03 9.39 -4.89
CA PHE A 253 -14.87 10.15 -5.35
C PHE A 253 -14.39 9.68 -6.71
N HIS A 254 -14.20 10.62 -7.64
CA HIS A 254 -13.43 10.39 -8.87
C HIS A 254 -11.94 10.59 -8.61
N HIS A 255 -11.11 10.19 -9.58
CA HIS A 255 -9.68 10.48 -9.55
C HIS A 255 -9.36 11.97 -9.55
N GLU A 256 -8.21 12.32 -8.96
CA GLU A 256 -7.77 13.70 -8.81
C GLU A 256 -7.53 14.39 -10.15
N GLN A 257 -6.91 13.70 -11.12
CA GLN A 257 -6.61 14.24 -12.45
C GLN A 257 -7.85 14.49 -13.32
N LYS A 258 -9.01 13.97 -12.91
CA LYS A 258 -10.30 14.21 -13.57
C LYS A 258 -11.03 15.44 -13.04
N ARG A 259 -10.50 16.16 -12.05
CA ARG A 259 -11.13 17.38 -11.52
C ARG A 259 -11.40 18.43 -12.60
N SER A 260 -12.48 19.17 -12.41
CA SER A 260 -12.88 20.28 -13.29
C SER A 260 -11.83 21.39 -13.43
N ASP A 261 -11.01 21.60 -12.39
CA ASP A 261 -9.94 22.62 -12.32
C ASP A 261 -8.54 22.07 -12.58
N ARG A 262 -8.40 20.79 -12.97
CA ARG A 262 -7.09 20.11 -13.10
C ARG A 262 -6.11 20.80 -14.05
N ASP A 263 -6.61 21.48 -15.09
CA ASP A 263 -5.78 22.19 -16.09
C ASP A 263 -5.03 23.40 -15.51
N GLN A 264 -5.26 23.76 -14.24
CA GLN A 264 -4.46 24.75 -13.50
C GLN A 264 -3.24 24.14 -12.80
N TYR A 265 -3.18 22.81 -12.71
CA TYR A 265 -2.22 22.06 -11.88
C TYR A 265 -1.44 21.03 -12.70
N ILE A 266 -2.07 20.40 -13.68
CA ILE A 266 -1.42 19.42 -14.54
C ILE A 266 -1.74 19.68 -16.01
N ARG A 267 -0.82 19.26 -16.87
CA ARG A 267 -1.00 19.17 -18.31
C ARG A 267 -1.01 17.70 -18.72
N ILE A 268 -2.00 17.33 -19.54
CA ILE A 268 -2.07 16.00 -20.16
C ILE A 268 -1.25 16.04 -21.46
N VAL A 269 -0.35 15.08 -21.63
CA VAL A 269 0.49 14.90 -22.82
C VAL A 269 -0.09 13.74 -23.63
N LEU A 270 -1.18 14.02 -24.36
CA LEU A 270 -1.93 13.01 -25.12
C LEU A 270 -1.04 12.29 -26.16
N GLU A 271 0.02 12.93 -26.66
CA GLU A 271 0.94 12.26 -27.59
C GLU A 271 1.63 11.03 -26.97
N ASN A 272 1.77 10.96 -25.64
CA ASN A 272 2.37 9.85 -24.92
C ASN A 272 1.34 8.78 -24.50
N VAL A 273 0.03 9.06 -24.62
CA VAL A 273 -1.03 8.14 -24.21
C VAL A 273 -1.19 7.00 -25.22
N THR A 274 -1.45 5.79 -24.71
CA THR A 274 -1.78 4.59 -25.50
C THR A 274 -3.07 4.84 -26.30
N PRO A 275 -3.07 4.59 -27.62
CA PRO A 275 -4.26 4.83 -28.45
C PRO A 275 -5.49 4.13 -27.89
N GLY A 276 -6.60 4.85 -27.78
CA GLY A 276 -7.86 4.37 -27.21
C GLY A 276 -8.00 4.60 -25.71
N MET A 277 -6.95 5.01 -24.99
CA MET A 277 -6.97 5.27 -23.54
C MET A 277 -7.11 6.76 -23.19
N GLU A 278 -7.32 7.64 -24.17
CA GLU A 278 -7.40 9.09 -23.98
C GLU A 278 -8.58 9.49 -23.07
N HIS A 279 -9.69 8.75 -23.14
CA HIS A 279 -10.89 8.98 -22.33
C HIS A 279 -10.63 8.88 -20.81
N ASN A 280 -9.59 8.16 -20.38
CA ASN A 280 -9.19 8.08 -18.96
C ASN A 280 -8.70 9.43 -18.40
N PHE A 281 -8.42 10.41 -19.27
CA PHE A 281 -8.00 11.76 -18.92
C PHE A 281 -9.11 12.81 -19.09
N ASP A 282 -10.31 12.41 -19.49
CA ASP A 282 -11.44 13.33 -19.63
C ASP A 282 -11.83 13.92 -18.27
N LYS A 283 -12.07 15.23 -18.26
CA LYS A 283 -12.49 15.95 -17.05
C LYS A 283 -13.94 15.60 -16.71
N VAL A 284 -14.20 15.50 -15.41
CA VAL A 284 -15.53 15.33 -14.84
C VAL A 284 -15.95 16.64 -14.19
N SER A 285 -17.26 16.94 -14.21
CA SER A 285 -17.81 18.07 -13.47
C SER A 285 -17.81 17.75 -11.97
N THR A 286 -16.69 18.00 -11.30
CA THR A 286 -16.49 17.60 -9.90
C THR A 286 -16.94 18.67 -8.91
N LEU A 287 -17.58 18.24 -7.82
CA LEU A 287 -17.70 19.03 -6.60
C LEU A 287 -16.37 18.95 -5.84
N ASN A 288 -15.49 19.94 -6.05
CA ASN A 288 -14.13 19.97 -5.48
C ASN A 288 -14.07 20.12 -3.93
N GLN A 289 -15.25 20.18 -3.27
CA GLN A 289 -15.43 20.30 -1.82
C GLN A 289 -14.61 21.43 -1.18
N GLY A 290 -14.37 22.52 -1.89
CA GLY A 290 -13.61 23.67 -1.39
C GLY A 290 -12.16 23.34 -1.00
N THR A 291 -11.55 22.34 -1.64
CA THR A 291 -10.15 21.99 -1.44
C THR A 291 -9.34 22.29 -2.70
N THR A 292 -8.07 22.65 -2.51
CA THR A 292 -7.11 22.76 -3.62
C THR A 292 -6.78 21.37 -4.17
N TYR A 293 -6.25 21.35 -5.40
CA TYR A 293 -5.74 20.15 -6.03
C TYR A 293 -4.69 19.44 -5.15
N ASP A 294 -4.66 18.12 -5.21
CA ASP A 294 -3.83 17.29 -4.36
C ASP A 294 -2.99 16.25 -5.11
N TYR A 295 -1.77 16.64 -5.44
CA TYR A 295 -0.73 15.75 -5.98
C TYR A 295 -0.45 14.49 -5.14
N THR A 296 -0.77 14.54 -3.84
CA THR A 296 -0.52 13.43 -2.90
C THR A 296 -1.76 12.57 -2.64
N SER A 297 -2.88 12.85 -3.30
CA SER A 297 -4.12 12.08 -3.15
C SER A 297 -3.90 10.62 -3.53
N VAL A 298 -4.51 9.72 -2.75
CA VAL A 298 -4.57 8.29 -3.08
C VAL A 298 -5.34 8.05 -4.39
N MET A 299 -6.15 9.02 -4.82
CA MET A 299 -6.95 9.01 -6.04
C MET A 299 -6.23 9.62 -7.25
N HIS A 300 -4.94 9.99 -7.15
CA HIS A 300 -4.20 10.58 -8.27
C HIS A 300 -3.43 9.52 -9.05
N TYR A 301 -3.55 9.53 -10.38
CA TYR A 301 -2.73 8.71 -11.28
C TYR A 301 -1.23 8.99 -11.16
N SER A 302 -0.42 7.97 -11.45
CA SER A 302 1.03 8.12 -11.67
C SER A 302 1.33 8.98 -12.89
N LYS A 303 2.52 9.61 -12.93
CA LYS A 303 3.00 10.39 -14.10
C LYS A 303 2.96 9.62 -15.43
N TYR A 304 3.00 8.30 -15.37
CA TYR A 304 3.17 7.41 -16.52
C TYR A 304 1.92 6.58 -16.83
N ALA A 305 0.79 6.87 -16.17
CA ALA A 305 -0.45 6.14 -16.39
C ALA A 305 -0.79 6.09 -17.88
N PHE A 306 -1.05 4.89 -18.40
CA PHE A 306 -1.40 4.63 -19.81
C PHE A 306 -0.35 5.07 -20.85
N SER A 307 0.92 5.23 -20.45
CA SER A 307 2.00 5.61 -21.37
C SER A 307 2.32 4.51 -22.38
N LYS A 308 2.42 4.86 -23.67
CA LYS A 308 2.84 3.94 -24.74
C LYS A 308 4.34 3.88 -24.97
N ASN A 309 5.09 4.85 -24.43
CA ASN A 309 6.50 5.09 -24.75
C ASN A 309 7.35 5.32 -23.50
N ASN A 310 6.84 4.97 -22.32
CA ASN A 310 7.45 5.22 -21.01
C ASN A 310 7.76 6.71 -20.74
N GLN A 311 7.15 7.63 -21.49
CA GLN A 311 7.22 9.07 -21.23
C GLN A 311 6.00 9.52 -20.41
N PRO A 312 6.11 10.60 -19.60
CA PRO A 312 4.99 11.07 -18.79
C PRO A 312 3.77 11.44 -19.62
N THR A 313 2.60 10.94 -19.23
CA THR A 313 1.29 11.35 -19.76
C THR A 313 0.70 12.51 -18.97
N LEU A 314 1.18 12.70 -17.73
CA LEU A 314 0.80 13.77 -16.81
C LEU A 314 2.03 14.57 -16.40
N VAL A 315 1.98 15.89 -16.53
CA VAL A 315 3.08 16.80 -16.16
C VAL A 315 2.55 17.91 -15.26
N GLY A 316 3.23 18.19 -14.15
CA GLY A 316 2.88 19.29 -13.25
C GLY A 316 3.07 20.66 -13.90
N ILE A 317 2.23 21.62 -13.55
CA ILE A 317 2.35 23.03 -13.93
C ILE A 317 2.21 23.95 -12.71
N PRO A 318 2.92 25.09 -12.69
CA PRO A 318 3.95 25.50 -13.66
C PRO A 318 5.26 24.70 -13.53
N ASP A 319 5.40 23.90 -12.48
CA ASP A 319 6.62 23.14 -12.19
C ASP A 319 6.47 21.66 -12.61
N PRO A 320 7.16 21.21 -13.67
CA PRO A 320 7.12 19.82 -14.14
C PRO A 320 7.83 18.85 -13.19
N SER A 321 8.63 19.34 -12.23
CA SER A 321 9.34 18.51 -11.26
C SER A 321 8.45 18.04 -10.10
N VAL A 322 7.25 18.61 -9.95
CA VAL A 322 6.29 18.20 -8.91
C VAL A 322 6.03 16.69 -9.00
N GLU A 323 6.17 16.00 -7.88
CA GLU A 323 5.97 14.56 -7.76
C GLU A 323 4.52 14.26 -7.35
N PHE A 324 3.88 13.29 -8.03
CA PHE A 324 2.51 12.86 -7.76
C PHE A 324 2.27 11.41 -8.20
N GLY A 325 1.14 10.85 -7.77
CA GLY A 325 0.79 9.43 -8.00
C GLY A 325 1.73 8.45 -7.27
N LYS A 326 2.34 8.93 -6.17
CA LYS A 326 3.20 8.16 -5.26
C LYS A 326 2.52 7.79 -3.95
N ALA A 327 1.21 7.98 -3.86
CA ALA A 327 0.45 7.74 -2.65
C ALA A 327 0.44 6.26 -2.25
N THR A 328 0.57 6.02 -0.95
CA THR A 328 0.47 4.70 -0.31
C THR A 328 -0.59 4.68 0.79
N GLU A 329 -1.33 5.76 0.96
CA GLU A 329 -2.47 5.94 1.87
C GLU A 329 -3.26 7.20 1.49
N MET A 330 -4.45 7.37 2.06
CA MET A 330 -5.24 8.61 1.93
C MET A 330 -4.46 9.84 2.40
N SER A 331 -4.50 10.91 1.62
CA SER A 331 -3.97 12.20 2.03
C SER A 331 -4.89 12.88 3.06
N GLN A 332 -4.37 13.92 3.70
CA GLN A 332 -5.20 14.78 4.56
C GLN A 332 -6.34 15.44 3.78
N LYS A 333 -6.14 15.78 2.49
CA LYS A 333 -7.20 16.39 1.67
C LYS A 333 -8.25 15.36 1.26
N ASP A 334 -7.87 14.11 1.01
CA ASP A 334 -8.84 13.01 0.80
C ASP A 334 -9.79 12.91 1.99
N ILE A 335 -9.24 12.90 3.21
CA ILE A 335 -10.01 12.85 4.46
C ILE A 335 -10.91 14.09 4.62
N ILE A 336 -10.38 15.30 4.37
CA ILE A 336 -11.17 16.54 4.46
C ILE A 336 -12.35 16.51 3.48
N ARG A 337 -12.13 16.08 2.24
CA ARG A 337 -13.19 16.02 1.23
C ARG A 337 -14.23 14.98 1.60
N LEU A 338 -13.82 13.82 2.10
CA LEU A 338 -14.72 12.79 2.62
C LEU A 338 -15.61 13.34 3.73
N ASN A 339 -15.01 13.99 4.73
CA ASN A 339 -15.76 14.54 5.87
C ASN A 339 -16.70 15.67 5.44
N ARG A 340 -16.26 16.57 4.54
CA ARG A 340 -17.14 17.62 4.00
C ARG A 340 -18.31 17.05 3.22
N LEU A 341 -18.06 16.06 2.36
CA LEU A 341 -19.10 15.41 1.57
C LEU A 341 -20.17 14.78 2.48
N TYR A 342 -19.76 13.98 3.47
CA TYR A 342 -20.67 13.29 4.39
C TYR A 342 -21.06 14.10 5.64
N LYS A 343 -20.63 15.36 5.71
CA LYS A 343 -20.86 16.30 6.82
C LYS A 343 -20.49 15.71 8.17
N CYS A 344 -19.41 14.94 8.21
CA CYS A 344 -18.74 14.60 9.46
C CYS A 344 -18.15 15.90 10.04
#